data_AF-A0A2W7HXR9-F1
#
_entry.id   AF-A0A2W7HXR9-F1
#
_cell.length_a   1.000
_cell.length_b   1.000
_cell.length_c   1.000
_cell.angle_alpha   90.00
_cell.angle_beta   90.00
_cell.angle_gamma   90.00
#
_symmetry.space_group_name_H-M   'P 1'
#
loop_
_entity.id
_entity.type
_entity.pdbx_description
1 polymer ?
#
loop_
_entity_poly.entity_id
_entity_poly.type
_entity_poly.pdbx_seq_one_letter_code
_entity_poly.pdbx_strand_id
1 'polypeptide(L)'
;MTTPYDRMGGEAGIQRFTHRFYVLMDTLPEAAACRAVHPPNLANAEQRLFEYLSGWLGGPPLYVERHGHPMLRRRHMHARIGAEEVRGWLLCFHRAWKDEVEDAALGHDVLPQIGKLAHHMQNRGVG
;
A
#
# COMPACT_ATOMS: atom_id res chain seq x y z
N MET A 1 -20.97 -6.43 -12.22
CA MET A 1 -19.56 -6.85 -12.25
C MET A 1 -19.03 -6.75 -10.84
N THR A 2 -18.31 -7.77 -10.38
CA THR A 2 -17.70 -7.80 -9.04
C THR A 2 -16.45 -6.93 -9.04
N THR A 3 -16.33 -6.00 -8.10
CA THR A 3 -15.16 -5.10 -8.03
C THR A 3 -13.93 -5.84 -7.49
N PRO A 4 -12.70 -5.33 -7.71
CA PRO A 4 -11.51 -5.79 -6.99
C PRO A 4 -11.69 -5.81 -5.47
N TYR A 5 -12.38 -4.80 -4.92
CA TYR A 5 -12.73 -4.72 -3.50
C TYR A 5 -13.56 -5.93 -3.05
N ASP A 6 -14.62 -6.27 -3.78
CA ASP A 6 -15.45 -7.43 -3.48
C ASP A 6 -14.64 -8.75 -3.58
N ARG A 7 -13.77 -8.87 -4.60
CA ARG A 7 -12.90 -10.04 -4.80
C ARG A 7 -11.85 -10.21 -3.71
N MET A 8 -11.44 -9.14 -3.04
CA MET A 8 -10.57 -9.20 -1.86
C MET A 8 -11.32 -9.58 -0.58
N GLY A 9 -12.64 -9.76 -0.62
CA GLY A 9 -13.47 -10.02 0.56
C GLY A 9 -13.97 -8.75 1.25
N GLY A 10 -14.04 -7.64 0.51
CA GLY A 10 -14.54 -6.36 0.98
C GLY A 10 -13.71 -5.78 2.13
N GLU A 11 -14.38 -5.06 3.04
CA GLU A 11 -13.73 -4.30 4.12
C GLU A 11 -12.79 -5.16 4.95
N ALA A 12 -13.28 -6.30 5.44
CA ALA A 12 -12.52 -7.20 6.29
C ALA A 12 -11.29 -7.76 5.57
N GLY A 13 -11.39 -8.02 4.26
CA GLY A 13 -10.27 -8.46 3.45
C GLY A 13 -9.18 -7.40 3.33
N ILE A 14 -9.57 -6.16 3.07
CA ILE A 14 -8.61 -5.04 2.97
C ILE A 14 -7.95 -4.79 4.32
N GLN A 15 -8.70 -4.82 5.43
CA GLN A 15 -8.16 -4.67 6.77
C GLN A 15 -7.09 -5.73 7.08
N ARG A 16 -7.36 -7.02 6.82
CA ARG A 16 -6.36 -8.08 7.00
C ARG A 16 -5.13 -7.86 6.13
N PHE A 17 -5.33 -7.53 4.85
CA PHE A 17 -4.25 -7.22 3.93
C PHE A 17 -3.36 -6.07 4.42
N THR A 18 -3.95 -4.93 4.79
CA THR A 18 -3.17 -3.76 5.25
C THR A 18 -2.48 -4.01 6.57
N HIS A 19 -3.13 -4.74 7.48
CA HIS A 19 -2.51 -5.16 8.73
C HIS A 19 -1.28 -6.03 8.46
N ARG A 20 -1.43 -7.07 7.62
CA ARG A 20 -0.33 -7.95 7.24
C ARG A 20 0.82 -7.19 6.58
N PHE A 21 0.51 -6.24 5.71
CA PHE A 21 1.48 -5.36 5.06
C PHE A 21 2.34 -4.58 6.07
N TYR A 22 1.73 -3.93 7.07
CA TYR A 22 2.49 -3.18 8.07
C TYR A 22 3.21 -4.06 9.08
N VAL A 23 2.67 -5.24 9.43
CA VAL A 23 3.40 -6.25 10.22
C VAL A 23 4.69 -6.67 9.50
N LEU A 24 4.62 -6.95 8.19
CA LEU A 24 5.80 -7.31 7.40
C LEU A 24 6.81 -6.15 7.33
N MET A 25 6.33 -4.91 7.13
CA MET A 25 7.20 -3.74 7.13
C MET A 25 7.93 -3.54 8.47
N ASP A 26 7.27 -3.80 9.60
CA ASP A 26 7.83 -3.61 10.93
C ASP A 26 8.79 -4.74 11.36
N THR A 27 8.76 -5.89 10.67
CA THR A 27 9.48 -7.11 11.09
C THR A 27 10.53 -7.60 10.13
N LEU A 28 10.42 -7.33 8.82
CA LEU A 28 11.38 -7.82 7.83
C LEU A 28 12.65 -6.95 7.79
N PRO A 29 13.85 -7.51 8.02
CA PRO A 29 15.11 -6.77 7.88
C PRO A 29 15.28 -6.16 6.48
N GLU A 30 14.80 -6.83 5.43
CA GLU A 30 14.86 -6.38 4.04
C GLU A 30 13.98 -5.14 3.77
N ALA A 31 13.03 -4.85 4.66
CA ALA A 31 12.17 -3.67 4.59
C ALA A 31 12.68 -2.51 5.48
N ALA A 32 13.82 -2.65 6.14
CA ALA A 32 14.31 -1.68 7.14
C ALA A 32 14.40 -0.24 6.62
N ALA A 33 14.86 -0.03 5.37
CA ALA A 33 14.91 1.30 4.76
C ALA A 33 13.50 1.92 4.62
N CYS A 34 12.53 1.15 4.13
CA CYS A 34 11.13 1.57 4.05
C CYS A 34 10.55 1.87 5.44
N ARG A 35 10.84 1.02 6.42
CA ARG A 35 10.36 1.19 7.79
C ARG A 35 10.92 2.45 8.45
N ALA A 36 12.18 2.77 8.20
CA ALA A 36 12.87 3.92 8.79
C ALA A 36 12.28 5.28 8.38
N VAL A 37 11.59 5.36 7.23
CA VAL A 37 10.92 6.58 6.77
C VAL A 37 9.49 6.72 7.29
N HIS A 38 8.97 5.72 7.99
CA HIS A 38 7.67 5.76 8.65
C HIS A 38 7.80 6.24 10.11
N PRO A 39 6.75 6.84 10.69
CA PRO A 39 6.72 7.14 12.12
C PRO A 39 6.89 5.88 13.00
N PRO A 40 7.27 6.03 14.29
CA PRO A 40 7.37 4.90 15.20
C PRO A 40 6.05 4.11 15.33
N ASN A 41 4.91 4.81 15.39
CA ASN A 41 3.58 4.21 15.39
C ASN A 41 3.00 4.16 13.97
N LEU A 42 2.71 2.94 13.49
CA LEU A 42 2.20 2.68 12.14
C LEU A 42 0.67 2.73 12.01
N ALA A 43 -0.08 2.79 13.11
CA ALA A 43 -1.55 2.67 13.08
C ALA A 43 -2.23 3.71 12.16
N ASN A 44 -1.73 4.95 12.15
CA ASN A 44 -2.25 5.98 11.25
C ASN A 44 -1.91 5.73 9.78
N ALA A 45 -0.74 5.13 9.50
CA ALA A 45 -0.32 4.79 8.14
C ALA A 45 -1.14 3.59 7.63
N GLU A 46 -1.39 2.61 8.49
CA GLU A 46 -2.27 1.45 8.25
C GLU A 46 -3.69 1.89 7.90
N GLN A 47 -4.30 2.68 8.77
CA GLN A 47 -5.66 3.20 8.55
C GLN A 47 -5.77 3.97 7.23
N ARG A 48 -4.79 4.81 6.90
CA ARG A 48 -4.77 5.57 5.64
C ARG A 48 -4.62 4.69 4.40
N LEU A 49 -3.82 3.63 4.48
CA LEU A 49 -3.68 2.69 3.37
C LEU A 49 -4.97 1.89 3.17
N PHE A 50 -5.61 1.44 4.25
CA PHE A 50 -6.92 0.78 4.20
C PHE A 50 -7.96 1.67 3.52
N GLU A 51 -8.08 2.92 3.97
CA GLU A 51 -9.02 3.89 3.38
C GLU A 51 -8.74 4.15 1.91
N TYR A 52 -7.45 4.24 1.54
CA TYR A 52 -7.02 4.45 0.16
C TYR A 52 -7.40 3.26 -0.72
N LEU A 53 -7.06 2.04 -0.28
CA LEU A 53 -7.34 0.81 -1.02
C LEU A 53 -8.82 0.51 -1.13
N SER A 54 -9.62 0.83 -0.10
CA SER A 54 -11.08 0.74 -0.14
C SER A 54 -11.63 1.43 -1.39
N GLY A 55 -11.33 2.72 -1.57
CA GLY A 55 -11.81 3.47 -2.73
C GLY A 55 -11.11 3.09 -4.03
N TRP A 56 -9.78 2.87 -3.98
CA TRP A 56 -8.99 2.59 -5.18
C TRP A 56 -9.36 1.26 -5.85
N LEU A 57 -9.80 0.26 -5.07
CA LEU A 57 -10.25 -1.04 -5.56
C LEU A 57 -11.75 -1.09 -5.91
N GLY A 58 -12.44 0.05 -5.85
CA GLY A 58 -13.85 0.18 -6.23
C GLY A 58 -14.87 0.00 -5.11
N GLY A 59 -14.43 -0.04 -3.84
CA GLY A 59 -15.29 0.02 -2.67
C GLY A 59 -15.62 1.46 -2.23
N PRO A 60 -16.06 1.66 -0.98
CA PRO A 60 -16.38 2.99 -0.45
C PRO A 60 -15.18 3.96 -0.52
N PRO A 61 -15.37 5.22 -0.93
CA PRO A 61 -14.28 6.19 -1.17
C PRO A 61 -13.75 6.85 0.12
N LEU A 62 -13.50 6.04 1.15
CA LEU A 62 -13.19 6.48 2.53
C LEU A 62 -12.04 7.49 2.60
N TYR A 63 -10.99 7.29 1.79
CA TYR A 63 -9.86 8.22 1.78
C TYR A 63 -10.25 9.60 1.30
N VAL A 64 -11.03 9.67 0.22
CA VAL A 64 -11.42 10.95 -0.39
C VAL A 64 -12.37 11.70 0.52
N GLU A 65 -13.31 10.99 1.15
CA GLU A 65 -14.25 11.57 2.12
C GLU A 65 -13.53 12.19 3.32
N ARG A 66 -12.46 11.53 3.82
CA ARG A 66 -11.75 11.96 5.02
C ARG A 66 -10.59 12.93 4.77
N HIS A 67 -9.89 12.79 3.65
CA HIS A 67 -8.63 13.50 3.38
C HIS A 67 -8.65 14.34 2.11
N GLY A 68 -9.72 14.29 1.33
CA GLY A 68 -9.84 14.93 0.03
C GLY A 68 -9.03 14.21 -1.06
N HIS A 69 -8.73 14.94 -2.13
CA HIS A 69 -8.05 14.37 -3.29
C HIS A 69 -6.73 13.66 -2.91
N PRO A 70 -6.42 12.46 -3.43
CA PRO A 70 -5.27 11.68 -2.99
C PRO A 70 -3.93 12.41 -3.12
N MET A 71 -3.67 13.05 -4.27
CA MET A 71 -2.42 13.79 -4.54
C MET A 71 -1.16 13.07 -4.02
N LEU A 72 -1.08 11.75 -4.25
CA LEU A 72 -0.19 10.85 -3.51
C LEU A 72 1.26 11.33 -3.53
N ARG A 73 1.80 11.67 -4.71
CA ARG A 73 3.19 12.12 -4.82
C ARG A 73 3.48 13.31 -3.92
N ARG A 74 2.62 14.34 -3.93
CA ARG A 74 2.75 15.51 -3.05
C ARG A 74 2.76 15.11 -1.58
N ARG A 75 1.89 14.19 -1.18
CA ARG A 75 1.82 13.70 0.21
C ARG A 75 3.04 12.88 0.62
N HIS A 76 3.76 12.27 -0.32
CA HIS A 76 4.98 11.50 -0.05
C HIS A 76 6.27 12.35 -0.06
N MET A 77 6.22 13.64 -0.43
CA MET A 77 7.41 14.51 -0.51
C MET A 77 8.09 14.81 0.82
N HIS A 78 7.40 14.60 1.96
CA HIS A 78 7.99 14.79 3.28
C HIS A 78 8.98 13.67 3.64
N ALA A 79 8.78 12.47 3.07
CA ALA A 79 9.65 11.31 3.27
C ALA A 79 10.75 11.29 2.19
N ARG A 80 11.94 10.80 2.56
CA ARG A 80 13.04 10.56 1.61
C ARG A 80 12.86 9.17 1.02
N ILE A 81 12.33 9.08 -0.19
CA ILE A 81 12.00 7.80 -0.84
C ILE A 81 12.97 7.58 -2.01
N GLY A 82 13.96 6.73 -1.79
CA GLY A 82 14.88 6.23 -2.81
C GLY A 82 14.50 4.82 -3.27
N ALA A 83 15.42 4.18 -3.99
CA ALA A 83 15.19 2.85 -4.56
C ALA A 83 15.01 1.77 -3.48
N GLU A 84 15.68 1.90 -2.32
CA GLU A 84 15.61 0.90 -1.24
C GLU A 84 14.26 0.94 -0.53
N GLU A 85 13.73 2.13 -0.27
CA GLU A 85 12.41 2.31 0.33
C GLU A 85 11.31 1.76 -0.59
N VAL A 86 11.41 2.01 -1.90
CA VAL A 86 10.46 1.45 -2.87
C VAL A 86 10.53 -0.07 -2.92
N ARG A 87 11.74 -0.65 -2.95
CA ARG A 87 11.93 -2.11 -2.93
C ARG A 87 11.34 -2.74 -1.67
N GLY A 88 11.62 -2.17 -0.49
CA GLY A 88 11.08 -2.66 0.77
C GLY A 88 9.56 -2.56 0.84
N TRP A 89 8.98 -1.45 0.35
CA TRP A 89 7.53 -1.26 0.28
C TRP A 89 6.87 -2.32 -0.62
N LEU A 90 7.41 -2.52 -1.83
CA LEU A 90 6.88 -3.51 -2.77
C LEU A 90 7.05 -4.94 -2.27
N LEU A 91 8.17 -5.26 -1.61
CA LEU A 91 8.39 -6.56 -0.96
C LEU A 91 7.25 -6.86 0.04
N CYS A 92 6.97 -5.92 0.94
CA CYS A 92 5.91 -6.07 1.93
C CYS A 92 4.53 -6.20 1.27
N PHE A 93 4.25 -5.39 0.25
CA PHE A 93 2.97 -5.41 -0.46
C PHE A 93 2.73 -6.74 -1.17
N HIS A 94 3.72 -7.22 -1.92
CA HIS A 94 3.61 -8.51 -2.61
C HIS A 94 3.50 -9.68 -1.65
N ARG A 95 4.22 -9.64 -0.51
CA ARG A 95 4.14 -10.72 0.46
C ARG A 95 2.80 -10.73 1.19
N ALA A 96 2.29 -9.57 1.60
CA ALA A 96 0.95 -9.45 2.17
C ALA A 96 -0.13 -9.90 1.17
N TRP A 97 0.03 -9.57 -0.11
CA TRP A 97 -0.90 -10.01 -1.15
C TRP A 97 -0.94 -11.53 -1.26
N LYS A 98 0.23 -12.17 -1.28
CA LYS A 98 0.33 -13.62 -1.32
C LYS A 98 -0.28 -14.29 -0.09
N ASP A 99 -0.14 -13.68 1.09
CA ASP A 99 -0.62 -14.23 2.34
C ASP A 99 -2.15 -14.06 2.51
N GLU A 100 -2.73 -12.96 2.00
CA GLU A 100 -4.12 -12.56 2.32
C GLU A 100 -5.10 -12.56 1.13
N VAL A 101 -4.62 -12.66 -0.11
CA VAL A 101 -5.46 -12.61 -1.33
C VAL A 101 -5.38 -13.92 -2.11
N GLU A 102 -6.45 -14.71 -2.05
CA GLU A 102 -6.53 -16.04 -2.68
C GLU A 102 -6.66 -15.96 -4.21
N ASP A 103 -7.30 -14.91 -4.73
CA ASP A 103 -7.57 -14.74 -6.16
C ASP A 103 -6.29 -14.34 -6.91
N ALA A 104 -5.58 -15.33 -7.42
CA ALA A 104 -4.35 -15.12 -8.19
C ALA A 104 -4.57 -14.26 -9.45
N ALA A 105 -5.73 -14.38 -10.10
CA ALA A 105 -6.04 -13.59 -11.30
C ALA A 105 -6.18 -12.11 -10.95
N LEU A 106 -6.72 -11.78 -9.78
CA LEU A 106 -6.78 -10.40 -9.30
C LEU A 106 -5.37 -9.78 -9.15
N GLY A 107 -4.41 -10.59 -8.68
CA GLY A 107 -3.02 -10.16 -8.55
C GLY A 107 -2.40 -9.70 -9.88
N HIS A 108 -2.72 -10.37 -10.99
CA HIS A 108 -2.24 -9.98 -12.32
C HIS A 108 -2.74 -8.59 -12.75
N ASP A 109 -3.94 -8.20 -12.36
CA ASP A 109 -4.52 -6.90 -12.73
C ASP A 109 -4.06 -5.77 -11.79
N VAL A 110 -3.91 -6.06 -10.50
CA VAL A 110 -3.68 -5.05 -9.45
C VAL A 110 -2.19 -4.77 -9.21
N LEU A 111 -1.38 -5.81 -9.06
CA LEU A 111 0.01 -5.66 -8.63
C LEU A 111 0.88 -4.83 -9.60
N PRO A 112 0.73 -4.93 -10.95
CA PRO A 112 1.48 -4.07 -11.87
C PRO A 112 1.14 -2.58 -11.72
N GLN A 113 -0.12 -2.26 -11.39
CA GLN A 113 -0.54 -0.87 -11.18
C GLN A 113 0.04 -0.30 -9.88
N ILE A 114 0.03 -1.10 -8.81
CA ILE A 114 0.69 -0.78 -7.54
C ILE A 114 2.20 -0.56 -7.74
N GLY A 115 2.86 -1.41 -8.54
CA GLY A 115 4.27 -1.25 -8.91
C GLY A 115 4.55 0.11 -9.54
N LYS A 116 3.75 0.50 -10.55
CA LYS A 116 3.86 1.82 -11.20
C LYS A 116 3.66 2.96 -10.20
N LEU A 117 2.66 2.86 -9.32
CA LEU A 117 2.38 3.88 -8.30
C LEU A 117 3.54 4.01 -7.31
N ALA A 118 4.09 2.90 -6.81
CA ALA A 118 5.21 2.89 -5.87
C ALA A 118 6.46 3.56 -6.48
N HIS A 119 6.81 3.21 -7.73
CA HIS A 119 7.91 3.88 -8.43
C HIS A 119 7.63 5.36 -8.67
N HIS A 120 6.38 5.75 -8.95
CA HIS A 120 6.02 7.16 -9.08
C HIS A 120 6.16 7.95 -7.76
N MET A 121 6.15 7.29 -6.60
CA MET A 121 6.38 7.96 -5.31
C MET A 121 7.86 8.25 -5.03
N GLN A 122 8.80 7.59 -5.73
CA GLN A 122 10.24 7.82 -5.54
C GLN A 122 10.60 9.29 -5.77
N ASN A 123 11.35 9.87 -4.83
CA ASN A 123 11.68 11.30 -4.82
C ASN A 123 13.16 11.58 -4.49
N ARG A 124 13.98 10.53 -4.41
CA ARG A 124 15.45 10.58 -4.28
C ARG A 124 16.11 9.68 -5.31
N GLY A 125 17.31 10.08 -5.75
CA GLY A 125 18.14 9.28 -6.66
C GLY A 125 17.54 9.06 -8.06
N VAL A 126 16.59 9.90 -8.47
CA VAL A 126 16.14 9.97 -9.87
C VAL A 126 17.14 10.88 -10.59
N GLY A 127 18.27 10.30 -10.96
CA GLY A 127 19.26 10.88 -11.88
C GLY A 127 19.01 10.37 -13.29
#